data_AF-A0A5J4T3I5-F1
#
_entry.id   AF-A0A5J4T3I5-F1
#
_cell.length_a   1.000
_cell.length_b   1.000
_cell.length_c   1.000
_cell.angle_alpha   90.00
_cell.angle_beta   90.00
_cell.angle_gamma   90.00
#
_symmetry.space_group_name_H-M   'P 1'
#
loop_
_entity.id
_entity.type
_entity.pdbx_description
1 polymer ?
#
loop_
_entity_poly.entity_id
_entity_poly.type
_entity_poly.pdbx_seq_one_letter_code
_entity_poly.pdbx_strand_id
1 'polypeptide(L)'
;DVQPETSLVQEKLTETQSQEIELDIISSVNLNTVYDIGALDWDRPPINDIYGRQPFETQQTGYKYDQFCNPVAYLKKPTQHIGKKNNNMKRNYITTSQLIQTAKEQSHLHKKLSKSAKIDKKK
;
A
#
# COMPACT_ATOMS: atom_id res chain seq x y z
N ASP A 1 4.67 -65.89 31.53
CA ASP A 1 5.07 -64.67 30.82
C ASP A 1 6.57 -64.50 30.87
N VAL A 2 7.23 -64.65 29.72
CA VAL A 2 8.65 -64.30 29.55
C VAL A 2 8.66 -63.05 28.69
N GLN A 3 8.89 -61.89 29.29
CA GLN A 3 9.20 -60.68 28.53
C GLN A 3 10.62 -60.82 27.96
N PRO A 4 10.84 -60.56 26.66
CA PRO A 4 12.19 -60.55 26.13
C PRO A 4 12.85 -59.24 26.53
N GLU A 5 13.86 -59.31 27.39
CA GLU A 5 14.82 -58.21 27.59
C GLU A 5 15.71 -58.14 26.35
N THR A 6 15.30 -57.37 25.35
CA THR A 6 16.16 -57.06 24.21
C THR A 6 17.30 -56.18 24.69
N SER A 7 18.54 -56.64 24.49
CA SER A 7 19.75 -55.91 24.86
C SER A 7 19.80 -54.55 24.15
N LEU A 8 20.12 -53.48 24.88
CA LEU A 8 20.16 -52.09 24.41
C LEU A 8 21.04 -51.88 23.15
N VAL A 9 22.03 -52.76 22.95
CA VAL A 9 22.90 -52.77 21.76
C VAL A 9 22.13 -53.22 20.51
N GLN A 10 21.22 -54.17 20.69
CA GLN A 10 20.40 -54.74 19.61
C GLN A 10 19.34 -53.74 19.14
N GLU A 11 18.73 -53.01 20.08
CA GLU A 11 17.76 -51.95 19.80
C GLU A 11 18.40 -50.81 18.98
N LYS A 12 19.57 -50.34 19.40
CA LYS A 12 20.34 -49.32 18.65
C LYS A 12 20.71 -49.79 17.24
N LEU A 13 21.11 -51.04 17.09
CA LEU A 13 21.43 -51.62 15.78
C LEU A 13 20.19 -51.61 14.87
N THR A 14 19.04 -52.05 15.36
CA THR A 14 17.79 -52.05 14.60
C THR A 14 17.29 -50.65 14.27
N GLU A 15 17.50 -49.68 15.16
CA GLU A 15 17.14 -48.28 14.93
C GLU A 15 17.99 -47.66 13.83
N THR A 16 19.31 -47.91 13.85
CA THR A 16 20.20 -47.43 12.77
C THR A 16 19.85 -48.04 11.41
N GLN A 17 19.51 -49.33 11.36
CA GLN A 17 19.06 -49.99 10.13
C GLN A 17 17.74 -49.41 9.62
N SER A 18 16.81 -49.10 10.53
CA SER A 18 15.52 -48.48 10.18
C SER A 18 15.73 -47.08 9.60
N GLN A 19 16.62 -46.28 10.20
CA GLN A 19 16.97 -44.94 9.71
C GLN A 19 17.64 -44.98 8.33
N GLU A 20 18.55 -45.92 8.08
CA GLU A 20 19.17 -46.07 6.76
C GLU A 20 18.13 -46.40 5.68
N ILE A 21 17.19 -47.29 5.98
CA ILE A 21 16.09 -47.65 5.07
C ILE A 21 15.17 -46.44 4.81
N GLU A 22 14.82 -45.67 5.85
CA GLU A 22 14.00 -44.46 5.68
C GLU A 22 14.70 -43.41 4.81
N LEU A 23 16.00 -43.19 5.01
CA LEU A 23 16.79 -42.27 4.19
C LEU A 23 16.89 -42.73 2.73
N ASP A 24 17.06 -44.04 2.51
CA ASP A 24 17.11 -44.60 1.15
C ASP A 24 15.77 -44.46 0.42
N ILE A 25 14.65 -44.68 1.13
CA ILE A 25 13.29 -44.44 0.63
C ILE A 25 13.09 -42.96 0.28
N ILE A 26 13.48 -42.03 1.17
CA ILE A 26 13.37 -40.59 0.90
C ILE A 26 14.23 -40.19 -0.30
N SER A 27 15.44 -40.73 -0.41
CA SER A 27 16.35 -40.44 -1.52
C SER A 27 15.81 -40.93 -2.87
N SER A 28 15.25 -42.14 -2.90
CA SER A 28 14.66 -42.74 -4.11
C SER A 28 13.36 -42.05 -4.53
N VAL A 29 12.54 -41.61 -3.57
CA VAL A 29 11.36 -40.76 -3.85
C VAL A 29 11.81 -39.42 -4.42
N ASN A 30 12.79 -38.75 -3.81
CA ASN A 30 13.29 -37.46 -4.28
C ASN A 30 13.95 -37.51 -5.66
N LEU A 31 14.64 -38.60 -6.00
CA LEU A 31 15.27 -38.81 -7.31
C LEU A 31 14.24 -39.02 -8.43
N ASN A 32 13.09 -39.62 -8.11
CA ASN A 32 12.01 -39.88 -9.07
C ASN A 32 10.97 -38.75 -9.14
N THR A 33 10.97 -37.81 -8.20
CA THR A 33 10.13 -36.61 -8.28
C THR A 33 10.81 -35.56 -9.13
N VAL A 34 10.45 -35.51 -10.41
CA VAL A 34 10.65 -34.30 -11.22
C VAL A 34 9.65 -33.26 -10.72
N TYR A 35 10.11 -32.30 -9.92
CA TYR A 35 9.29 -31.16 -9.55
C TYR A 35 9.09 -30.27 -10.78
N ASP A 36 7.86 -30.16 -11.26
CA ASP A 36 7.50 -29.15 -12.26
C ASP A 36 7.87 -27.75 -11.71
N ILE A 37 8.36 -26.88 -12.59
CA ILE A 37 8.63 -25.46 -12.26
C ILE A 37 7.30 -24.84 -11.79
N GLY A 38 7.09 -24.75 -10.47
CA GLY A 38 5.78 -24.41 -9.93
C GLY A 38 5.32 -25.21 -8.70
N ALA A 39 5.94 -26.34 -8.38
CA ALA A 39 5.43 -27.28 -7.38
C ALA A 39 5.60 -26.86 -5.90
N LEU A 40 6.26 -25.73 -5.64
CA LEU A 40 6.47 -25.19 -4.29
C LEU A 40 5.79 -23.82 -4.16
N ASP A 41 4.47 -23.82 -3.93
CA ASP A 41 3.64 -22.66 -3.54
C ASP A 41 3.94 -21.34 -4.29
N TRP A 42 3.63 -21.31 -5.59
CA TRP A 42 3.92 -20.17 -6.48
C TRP A 42 2.88 -19.02 -6.43
N ASP A 43 2.34 -18.69 -5.25
CA ASP A 43 1.54 -17.47 -5.06
C ASP A 43 1.89 -16.71 -3.78
N ARG A 44 2.90 -17.16 -3.01
CA ARG A 44 3.46 -16.35 -1.94
C ARG A 44 4.59 -15.51 -2.52
N PRO A 45 4.51 -14.17 -2.43
CA PRO A 45 5.67 -13.33 -2.66
C PRO A 45 6.82 -13.83 -1.78
N PRO A 46 8.09 -13.78 -2.24
CA PRO A 46 9.23 -14.14 -1.40
C PRO A 46 9.12 -13.39 -0.07
N ILE A 47 9.54 -14.00 1.05
CA ILE A 47 9.46 -13.39 2.40
C ILE A 47 10.01 -11.95 2.40
N ASN A 48 10.98 -11.66 1.52
CA ASN A 48 11.60 -10.36 1.33
C ASN A 48 10.69 -9.30 0.65
N ASP A 49 9.63 -9.69 -0.05
CA ASP A 49 8.68 -8.78 -0.71
C ASP A 49 7.81 -8.03 0.32
N ILE A 50 7.59 -8.63 1.49
CA ILE A 50 6.90 -7.97 2.62
C ILE A 50 7.76 -6.80 3.17
N TYR A 51 9.09 -6.93 3.12
CA TYR A 51 10.01 -5.89 3.58
C TYR A 51 10.29 -4.80 2.53
N GLY A 52 10.00 -5.06 1.24
CA GLY A 52 10.11 -4.08 0.15
C GLY A 52 8.86 -3.23 -0.04
N ARG A 53 7.70 -3.71 0.44
CA ARG A 53 6.46 -2.93 0.45
C ARG A 53 6.57 -1.89 1.55
N GLN A 54 6.85 -0.64 1.19
CA GLN A 54 6.66 0.49 2.10
C GLN A 54 5.16 0.78 2.16
N PRO A 55 4.43 0.37 3.23
CA PRO A 55 2.97 0.54 3.29
C PRO A 55 2.55 2.01 3.43
N PHE A 56 3.49 2.89 3.77
CA PHE A 56 3.29 4.32 3.94
C PHE A 56 4.19 5.09 2.97
N GLU A 57 3.74 6.28 2.59
CA GLU A 57 4.53 7.17 1.73
C GLU A 57 5.80 7.64 2.47
N THR A 58 6.96 7.19 2.02
CA THR A 58 8.25 7.61 2.59
C THR A 58 8.55 9.05 2.16
N GLN A 59 8.41 9.99 3.10
CA GLN A 59 8.75 11.38 2.85
C GLN A 59 10.27 11.53 2.83
N GLN A 60 10.81 12.15 1.78
CA GLN A 60 12.25 12.44 1.72
C GLN A 60 12.62 13.51 2.76
N THR A 61 13.59 13.22 3.62
CA THR A 61 14.13 14.17 4.60
C THR A 61 15.51 14.67 4.17
N GLY A 62 16.01 15.73 4.79
CA GLY A 62 17.36 16.24 4.56
C GLY A 62 17.82 17.16 5.69
N TYR A 63 19.11 17.53 5.67
CA TYR A 63 19.71 18.48 6.58
C TYR A 63 20.06 19.78 5.85
N LYS A 64 19.80 20.92 6.49
CA LYS A 64 20.22 22.25 6.04
C LYS A 64 20.98 22.92 7.18
N TYR A 65 21.94 23.78 6.87
CA TYR A 65 22.63 24.56 7.89
C TYR A 65 21.85 25.83 8.19
N ASP A 66 21.69 26.16 9.47
CA ASP A 66 21.19 27.46 9.91
C ASP A 66 22.29 28.55 9.75
N GLN A 67 21.94 29.79 10.08
CA GLN A 67 22.88 30.93 10.02
C GLN A 67 24.08 30.80 10.98
N PHE A 68 24.03 29.86 11.93
CA PHE A 68 25.06 29.57 12.90
C PHE A 68 25.81 28.26 12.57
N CYS A 69 25.65 27.72 11.34
CA CYS A 69 26.22 26.46 10.89
C CYS A 69 25.80 25.22 11.70
N ASN A 70 24.63 25.25 12.34
CA ASN A 70 24.05 24.06 12.96
C ASN A 70 23.20 23.28 11.94
N PRO A 71 23.29 21.93 11.91
CA PRO A 71 22.44 21.12 11.06
C PRO A 71 21.00 21.09 11.59
N VAL A 72 20.06 21.53 10.76
CA VAL A 72 18.62 21.51 11.02
C VAL A 72 17.96 20.51 10.07
N ALA A 73 17.25 19.54 10.64
CA ALA A 73 16.45 18.59 9.87
C ALA A 73 15.27 19.30 9.19
N TYR A 74 14.98 18.93 7.94
CA TYR A 74 13.80 19.42 7.23
C TYR A 74 13.22 18.34 6.33
N LEU A 75 11.93 18.48 6.05
CA LEU A 75 11.20 17.65 5.12
C LEU A 75 11.34 18.21 3.70
N LYS A 76 11.81 17.40 2.75
CA LYS A 76 11.86 17.81 1.35
C LYS A 76 10.43 17.89 0.82
N LYS A 77 10.10 19.01 0.17
CA LYS A 77 8.85 19.11 -0.57
C LYS A 77 8.91 18.11 -1.73
N PRO A 78 7.82 17.36 -2.01
CA PRO A 78 7.81 16.45 -3.14
C PRO A 78 8.07 17.24 -4.43
N THR A 79 9.06 16.80 -5.20
CA THR A 79 9.38 17.39 -6.50
C THR A 79 8.18 17.17 -7.41
N GLN A 80 7.46 18.25 -7.73
CA GLN A 80 6.40 18.19 -8.72
C GLN A 80 7.07 17.97 -10.07
N HIS A 81 6.74 16.86 -10.76
CA HIS A 81 7.25 16.61 -12.10
C HIS A 81 6.84 17.78 -13.00
N ILE A 82 7.83 18.49 -13.54
CA ILE A 82 7.64 19.55 -14.54
C ILE A 82 6.79 18.95 -15.66
N GLY A 83 5.55 19.42 -15.80
CA GLY A 83 4.58 18.92 -16.79
C GLY A 83 3.25 18.44 -16.22
N LYS A 84 3.15 18.08 -14.93
CA LYS A 84 1.84 17.76 -14.32
C LYS A 84 1.30 18.97 -13.58
N LYS A 85 0.32 19.65 -14.19
CA LYS A 85 -0.48 20.70 -13.56
C LYS A 85 -1.32 20.06 -12.46
N ASN A 86 -0.74 19.92 -11.28
CA ASN A 86 -1.49 19.48 -10.10
C ASN A 86 -2.60 20.50 -9.87
N ASN A 87 -3.84 20.06 -10.01
CA ASN A 87 -5.03 20.87 -9.81
C ASN A 87 -5.21 21.10 -8.29
N ASN A 88 -4.22 21.75 -7.68
CA ASN A 88 -4.26 22.27 -6.31
C ASN A 88 -5.10 23.56 -6.27
N MET A 89 -5.98 23.78 -7.25
CA MET A 89 -7.03 24.76 -7.11
C MET A 89 -7.82 24.36 -5.86
N LYS A 90 -7.88 25.29 -4.90
CA LYS A 90 -8.76 25.18 -3.73
C LYS A 90 -10.11 24.70 -4.23
N ARG A 91 -10.48 23.47 -3.89
CA ARG A 91 -11.82 22.94 -4.15
C ARG A 91 -12.76 23.98 -3.53
N ASN A 92 -13.62 24.60 -4.35
CA ASN A 92 -14.58 25.66 -3.98
C ASN A 92 -14.18 27.14 -4.24
N TYR A 93 -13.27 27.47 -5.16
CA TYR A 93 -13.14 28.87 -5.62
C TYR A 93 -14.17 29.19 -6.73
N ILE A 94 -15.11 30.11 -6.45
CA ILE A 94 -15.98 30.71 -7.48
C ILE A 94 -15.15 31.72 -8.25
N THR A 95 -15.15 31.61 -9.58
CA THR A 95 -14.37 32.53 -10.42
C THR A 95 -15.03 33.91 -10.42
N THR A 96 -14.25 35.00 -10.47
CA THR A 96 -14.77 36.38 -10.50
C THR A 96 -15.82 36.59 -11.59
N SER A 97 -15.66 35.95 -12.75
CA SER A 97 -16.65 35.98 -13.84
C SER A 97 -18.01 35.39 -13.43
N GLN A 98 -18.00 34.24 -12.76
CA GLN A 98 -19.21 33.59 -12.23
C GLN A 98 -19.87 34.45 -11.15
N LEU A 99 -19.08 35.07 -10.25
CA LEU A 99 -19.59 35.99 -9.23
C LEU A 99 -20.28 37.21 -9.85
N ILE A 100 -19.69 37.81 -10.90
CA ILE A 100 -20.27 38.96 -11.61
C ILE A 100 -21.57 38.55 -12.33
N GLN A 101 -21.60 37.36 -12.93
CA GLN A 101 -22.78 36.87 -13.63
C GLN A 101 -23.96 36.64 -12.67
N THR A 102 -23.73 35.98 -11.53
CA THR A 102 -24.78 35.73 -10.54
C THR A 102 -25.30 37.04 -9.93
N ALA A 103 -24.43 38.01 -9.66
CA ALA A 103 -24.84 39.33 -9.19
C ALA A 103 -25.76 40.06 -10.19
N LYS A 104 -25.45 39.99 -11.50
CA LYS A 104 -26.30 40.56 -12.55
C LYS A 104 -27.66 39.88 -12.62
N GLU A 105 -27.70 38.55 -12.59
CA GLU A 105 -28.95 37.78 -12.63
C GLU A 105 -29.84 38.04 -11.41
N GLN A 106 -29.26 38.11 -10.21
CA GLN A 106 -29.97 38.48 -8.99
C GLN A 106 -30.59 39.89 -9.08
N SER A 107 -29.84 40.86 -9.59
CA SER A 107 -30.34 42.24 -9.79
C SER A 107 -31.54 42.29 -10.75
N HIS A 108 -31.49 41.48 -11.81
CA HIS A 108 -32.55 41.39 -12.80
C HIS A 108 -33.80 40.71 -12.25
N LEU A 109 -33.63 39.62 -11.49
CA LEU A 109 -34.72 38.92 -10.80
C LEU A 109 -35.41 39.86 -9.80
N HIS A 110 -34.65 40.59 -8.99
CA HIS A 110 -35.18 41.58 -8.05
C HIS A 110 -35.99 42.67 -8.77
N LYS A 111 -35.50 43.16 -9.93
CA LYS A 111 -36.23 44.13 -10.76
C LYS A 111 -37.54 43.56 -11.32
N LYS A 112 -37.58 42.28 -11.70
CA LYS A 112 -38.80 41.61 -12.18
C LYS A 112 -39.83 41.46 -11.05
N LEU A 113 -39.42 40.94 -9.90
CA LEU A 113 -40.29 40.71 -8.75
C LEU A 113 -40.84 42.01 -8.15
N SER A 114 -40.01 43.06 -8.07
CA SER A 114 -40.46 44.37 -7.60
C SER A 114 -41.41 45.08 -8.57
N LYS A 115 -41.33 44.79 -9.87
CA LYS A 115 -42.29 45.29 -10.87
C LYS A 115 -43.61 44.54 -10.83
N SER A 116 -43.60 43.22 -10.73
CA SER A 116 -44.83 42.42 -10.61
C SER A 116 -45.60 42.79 -9.34
N ALA A 117 -44.91 42.89 -8.19
CA ALA A 117 -45.53 43.26 -6.92
C ALA A 117 -46.14 44.68 -6.91
N LYS A 118 -45.65 45.61 -7.74
CA LYS A 118 -46.23 46.96 -7.89
C LYS A 118 -47.48 46.99 -8.76
N ILE A 119 -47.61 46.04 -9.68
CA ILE A 119 -48.78 45.91 -10.56
C ILE A 119 -49.94 45.29 -9.76
N ASP A 120 -49.66 44.29 -8.92
CA ASP A 120 -50.68 43.64 -8.10
C ASP A 120 -51.26 44.55 -6.99
N LYS A 121 -50.49 45.53 -6.51
CA LYS A 121 -50.96 46.53 -5.52
C LYS A 121 -51.78 47.69 -6.12
N LYS A 122 -51.86 47.79 -7.44
CA LYS A 122 -52.58 48.87 -8.15
C LYS A 122 -53.92 48.41 -8.76
N LYS A 123 -54.26 47.13 -8.63
CA LYS A 123 -55.62 46.61 -8.86
C LYS A 123 -56.37 46.61 -7.55
#